data_AF-A0A8X6WKX6-F1
#
_entry.id   AF-A0A8X6WKX6-F1
#
_cell.length_a   1.000
_cell.length_b   1.000
_cell.length_c   1.000
_cell.angle_alpha   90.00
_cell.angle_beta   90.00
_cell.angle_gamma   90.00
#
_symmetry.space_group_name_H-M   'P 1'
#
loop_
_entity.id
_entity.type
_entity.pdbx_description
1 polymer ?
#
loop_
_entity_poly.entity_id
_entity_poly.type
_entity_poly.pdbx_seq_one_letter_code
_entity_poly.pdbx_strand_id
1 'polypeptide(L)'
;MYVETPLHPKKLTVWCALWAGGIIGPFFFKNDEGHNVTINGDRYGAMITNFFILELNNHDVQELWFQQDGATCHTARATINLLKDTLGDRLISRFGPVNWHLRSCDLTPLVYFLWSYVKSLVYADKPQTLDHLEDNIRRVIADIRPQMLEKVIENWTSRLDYIRASRGRPMPEIIFKM
;
A
#
# COMPACT_ATOMS: atom_id res chain seq x y z
N MET A 1 -37.66 -20.06 -2.99
CA MET A 1 -36.40 -20.24 -2.24
C MET A 1 -35.72 -18.87 -2.19
N TYR A 2 -35.84 -18.17 -1.06
CA TYR A 2 -35.23 -16.86 -0.90
C TYR A 2 -33.73 -17.06 -0.66
N VAL A 3 -32.90 -16.57 -1.57
CA VAL A 3 -31.46 -16.49 -1.35
C VAL A 3 -31.21 -15.19 -0.60
N GLU A 4 -31.00 -15.27 0.71
CA GLU A 4 -30.57 -14.11 1.50
C GLU A 4 -29.29 -13.54 0.89
N THR A 5 -29.39 -12.33 0.36
CA THR A 5 -28.23 -11.61 -0.18
C THR A 5 -27.63 -10.80 0.98
N PRO A 6 -26.33 -10.97 1.30
CA PRO A 6 -25.71 -10.20 2.37
C PRO A 6 -25.93 -8.70 2.17
N LEU A 7 -26.40 -8.00 3.21
CA LEU A 7 -26.70 -6.56 3.18
C LEU A 7 -25.47 -5.70 2.80
N HIS A 8 -24.27 -6.28 2.97
CA HIS A 8 -23.01 -5.67 2.60
C HIS A 8 -22.23 -6.61 1.66
N PRO A 9 -21.67 -6.08 0.55
CA PRO A 9 -20.79 -6.87 -0.29
C PRO A 9 -19.62 -7.39 0.56
N LYS A 10 -19.24 -8.65 0.32
CA LYS A 10 -18.04 -9.24 0.92
C LYS A 10 -16.82 -8.39 0.51
N LYS A 11 -15.94 -8.11 1.45
CA LYS A 11 -14.73 -7.31 1.24
C LYS A 11 -13.53 -8.06 1.77
N LEU A 12 -12.39 -7.87 1.12
CA LEU A 12 -11.07 -8.23 1.62
C LEU A 12 -10.25 -6.96 1.75
N THR A 13 -9.29 -6.95 2.67
CA THR A 13 -8.37 -5.83 2.86
C THR A 13 -6.95 -6.33 2.65
N VAL A 14 -6.21 -5.64 1.79
CA VAL A 14 -4.86 -6.00 1.37
C VAL A 14 -3.90 -4.87 1.73
N TRP A 15 -2.70 -5.25 2.13
CA TRP A 15 -1.58 -4.33 2.30
C TRP A 15 -0.40 -4.72 1.42
N CYS A 16 0.27 -3.71 0.87
CA CYS A 16 1.51 -3.86 0.11
C CYS A 16 2.43 -2.66 0.41
N ALA A 17 3.74 -2.89 0.35
CA ALA A 17 4.75 -1.86 0.18
C ALA A 17 5.41 -2.01 -1.19
N LEU A 18 5.81 -0.91 -1.80
CA LEU A 18 6.39 -0.87 -3.15
C LEU A 18 7.64 0.01 -3.14
N TRP A 19 8.70 -0.47 -3.79
CA TRP A 19 9.89 0.30 -4.12
C TRP A 19 10.35 -0.05 -5.54
N ALA A 20 11.41 0.60 -6.03
CA ALA A 20 11.89 0.40 -7.40
C ALA A 20 12.28 -1.07 -7.70
N GLY A 21 12.75 -1.81 -6.69
CA GLY A 21 13.19 -3.18 -6.84
C GLY A 21 12.10 -4.24 -6.68
N GLY A 22 10.89 -3.89 -6.24
CA GLY A 22 9.86 -4.89 -5.98
C GLY A 22 8.67 -4.41 -5.15
N ILE A 23 7.82 -5.38 -4.81
CA ILE A 23 6.65 -5.21 -3.94
C ILE A 23 6.80 -6.20 -2.78
N ILE A 24 6.62 -5.72 -1.55
CA ILE A 24 6.41 -6.57 -0.37
C ILE A 24 4.91 -6.70 -0.18
N GLY A 25 4.44 -7.94 -0.10
CA GLY A 25 3.01 -8.26 -0.11
C GLY A 25 2.62 -9.08 -1.35
N PRO A 26 1.32 -9.30 -1.57
CA PRO A 26 0.19 -8.83 -0.77
C PRO A 26 0.05 -9.52 0.59
N PHE A 27 -0.22 -8.74 1.64
CA PHE A 27 -0.66 -9.24 2.95
C PHE A 27 -2.17 -9.10 3.09
N PHE A 28 -2.86 -10.17 3.44
CA PHE A 28 -4.31 -10.19 3.62
C PHE A 28 -4.65 -10.23 5.11
N PHE A 29 -5.49 -9.31 5.57
CA PHE A 29 -5.92 -9.28 6.96
C PHE A 29 -7.00 -10.33 7.22
N LYS A 30 -6.59 -11.47 7.78
CA LYS A 30 -7.46 -12.59 8.16
C LYS A 30 -7.29 -12.95 9.65
N ASN A 31 -8.31 -13.54 10.26
CA ASN A 31 -8.19 -14.21 11.56
C ASN A 31 -7.67 -15.65 11.39
N ASP A 32 -7.53 -16.38 12.50
CA ASP A 32 -7.02 -17.76 12.51
C ASP A 32 -7.93 -18.75 11.76
N GLU A 33 -9.20 -18.41 11.57
CA GLU A 33 -10.17 -19.19 10.79
C GLU A 33 -10.15 -18.84 9.29
N GLY A 34 -9.30 -17.90 8.85
CA GLY A 34 -9.22 -17.43 7.47
C GLY A 34 -10.27 -16.38 7.08
N HIS A 35 -11.07 -15.88 8.04
CA HIS A 35 -12.07 -14.83 7.79
C HIS A 35 -11.42 -13.44 7.72
N ASN A 36 -11.86 -12.62 6.75
CA ASN A 36 -11.38 -11.25 6.61
C ASN A 36 -11.73 -10.39 7.83
N VAL A 37 -10.78 -9.56 8.27
CA VAL A 37 -10.96 -8.70 9.45
C VAL A 37 -10.73 -7.22 9.13
N THR A 38 -11.41 -6.35 9.88
CA THR A 38 -11.20 -4.90 9.82
C THR A 38 -9.82 -4.54 10.40
N ILE A 39 -9.09 -3.66 9.72
CA ILE A 39 -7.81 -3.15 10.24
C ILE A 39 -8.06 -2.22 11.44
N ASN A 40 -7.31 -2.43 12.51
CA ASN A 40 -7.16 -1.49 13.63
C ASN A 40 -5.66 -1.29 13.91
N GLY A 41 -5.33 -0.47 14.92
CA GLY A 41 -3.94 -0.21 15.30
C GLY A 41 -3.17 -1.48 15.66
N ASP A 42 -3.76 -2.38 16.44
CA ASP A 42 -3.09 -3.60 16.91
C ASP A 42 -2.80 -4.57 15.75
N ARG A 43 -3.78 -4.79 14.88
CA ARG A 43 -3.63 -5.65 13.69
C ARG A 43 -2.62 -5.06 12.70
N TYR A 44 -2.61 -3.75 12.55
CA TYR A 44 -1.63 -3.07 11.71
C TYR A 44 -0.22 -3.21 12.30
N GLY A 45 -0.05 -2.96 13.61
CA GLY A 45 1.23 -3.16 14.30
C GLY A 45 1.72 -4.61 14.21
N ALA A 46 0.84 -5.59 14.39
CA ALA A 46 1.17 -7.01 14.21
C ALA A 46 1.63 -7.32 12.78
N MET A 47 0.96 -6.77 11.76
CA MET A 47 1.39 -6.92 10.37
C MET A 47 2.77 -6.28 10.14
N ILE A 48 3.02 -5.09 10.69
CA ILE A 48 4.34 -4.44 10.58
C ILE A 48 5.43 -5.33 11.17
N THR A 49 5.25 -5.82 12.40
CA THR A 49 6.26 -6.64 13.09
C THR A 49 6.46 -8.01 12.45
N ASN A 50 5.35 -8.72 12.19
CA ASN A 50 5.40 -10.15 11.86
C ASN A 50 5.48 -10.40 10.36
N PHE A 51 5.30 -9.38 9.52
CA PHE A 51 5.38 -9.50 8.08
C PHE A 51 6.34 -8.47 7.50
N PHE A 52 6.03 -7.17 7.58
CA PHE A 52 6.80 -6.16 6.85
C PHE A 52 8.27 -6.09 7.27
N ILE A 53 8.56 -6.02 8.57
CA ILE A 53 9.93 -5.92 9.08
C ILE A 53 10.74 -7.18 8.75
N LEU A 54 10.11 -8.36 8.76
CA LEU A 54 10.77 -9.60 8.36
C LEU A 54 11.14 -9.57 6.88
N GLU A 55 10.24 -9.09 6.02
CA GLU A 55 10.52 -8.96 4.60
C GLU A 55 11.58 -7.90 4.29
N LEU A 56 11.64 -6.79 5.06
CA LEU A 56 12.72 -5.81 4.91
C LEU A 56 14.12 -6.45 5.10
N ASN A 57 14.24 -7.41 6.01
CA ASN A 57 15.48 -8.13 6.25
C ASN A 57 15.82 -9.11 5.11
N ASN A 58 14.79 -9.68 4.45
CA ASN A 58 14.99 -10.60 3.32
C ASN A 58 15.44 -9.88 2.04
N HIS A 59 15.04 -8.62 1.87
CA HIS A 59 15.27 -7.87 0.64
C HIS A 59 16.49 -6.93 0.67
N ASP A 60 17.27 -6.91 1.76
CA ASP A 60 18.43 -6.02 1.97
C ASP A 60 18.09 -4.52 1.74
N VAL A 61 16.91 -4.12 2.20
CA VAL A 61 16.33 -2.77 2.00
C VAL A 61 16.37 -1.93 3.28
N GLN A 62 17.26 -2.24 4.22
CA GLN A 62 17.29 -1.63 5.56
C GLN A 62 17.58 -0.11 5.55
N GLU A 63 18.22 0.38 4.48
CA GLU A 63 18.51 1.80 4.27
C GLU A 63 17.37 2.58 3.58
N LEU A 64 16.26 1.92 3.22
CA LEU A 64 15.14 2.59 2.57
C LEU A 64 14.34 3.47 3.55
N TRP A 65 13.77 4.52 2.98
CA TRP A 65 12.79 5.36 3.66
C TRP A 65 11.39 4.75 3.52
N PHE A 66 10.67 4.64 4.63
CA PHE A 66 9.29 4.16 4.63
C PHE A 66 8.32 5.34 4.65
N GLN A 67 7.33 5.31 3.75
CA GLN A 67 6.26 6.29 3.70
C GLN A 67 4.90 5.62 3.90
N GLN A 68 4.06 6.20 4.74
CA GLN A 68 2.67 5.80 4.93
C GLN A 68 1.73 7.01 5.04
N ASP A 69 0.45 6.80 4.75
CA ASP A 69 -0.56 7.87 4.77
C ASP A 69 -1.02 8.23 6.21
N GLY A 70 -1.98 9.16 6.28
CA GLY A 70 -2.52 9.67 7.54
C GLY A 70 -3.63 8.83 8.19
N ALA A 71 -3.86 7.58 7.77
CA ALA A 71 -4.92 6.74 8.34
C ALA A 71 -4.76 6.53 9.85
N THR A 72 -5.87 6.34 10.57
CA THR A 72 -5.86 6.27 12.03
C THR A 72 -4.99 5.13 12.57
N CYS A 73 -5.00 3.95 11.93
CA CYS A 73 -4.15 2.82 12.33
C CYS A 73 -2.65 3.06 12.07
N HIS A 74 -2.32 3.77 10.98
CA HIS A 74 -0.94 4.12 10.62
C HIS A 74 -0.35 5.17 11.57
N THR A 75 -1.20 6.08 12.05
CA THR A 75 -0.81 7.24 12.87
C THR A 75 -1.01 7.04 14.37
N ALA A 76 -1.48 5.87 14.78
CA ALA A 76 -1.58 5.50 16.18
C ALA A 76 -0.19 5.56 16.85
N ARG A 77 -0.13 6.06 18.09
CA ARG A 77 1.15 6.24 18.81
C ARG A 77 1.98 4.97 18.87
N ALA A 78 1.34 3.82 19.11
CA ALA A 78 2.01 2.52 19.15
C ALA A 78 2.66 2.18 17.80
N THR A 79 1.93 2.35 16.68
CA THR A 79 2.42 2.14 15.33
C THR A 79 3.61 3.05 15.00
N ILE A 80 3.50 4.35 15.32
CA ILE A 80 4.57 5.32 15.05
C ILE A 80 5.83 4.98 15.85
N ASN A 81 5.69 4.61 17.12
CA ASN A 81 6.83 4.21 17.96
C ASN A 81 7.49 2.94 17.40
N LEU A 82 6.71 1.91 17.08
CA LEU A 82 7.21 0.67 16.46
C LEU A 82 8.04 0.93 15.20
N LEU A 83 7.51 1.78 14.29
CA LEU A 83 8.20 2.13 13.06
C LEU A 83 9.46 2.95 13.32
N LYS A 84 9.44 3.88 14.29
CA LYS A 84 10.63 4.66 14.68
C LYS A 84 11.71 3.79 15.29
N ASP A 85 11.35 2.83 16.13
CA ASP A 85 12.31 1.91 16.75
C ASP A 85 13.02 1.06 15.70
N THR A 86 12.36 0.76 14.59
CA THR A 86 12.92 -0.06 13.51
C THR A 86 13.63 0.75 12.43
N LEU A 87 13.08 1.91 12.04
CA LEU A 87 13.53 2.68 10.88
C LEU A 87 14.25 3.99 11.26
N GLY A 88 14.26 4.35 12.53
CA GLY A 88 14.82 5.62 13.03
C GLY A 88 14.17 6.82 12.35
N ASP A 89 15.02 7.71 11.84
CA ASP A 89 14.61 8.93 11.14
C ASP A 89 14.06 8.68 9.72
N ARG A 90 14.18 7.45 9.20
CA ARG A 90 13.77 7.07 7.83
C ARG A 90 12.25 6.83 7.68
N LEU A 91 11.43 7.55 8.45
CA LEU A 91 9.97 7.42 8.46
C LEU A 91 9.30 8.72 8.00
N ILE A 92 8.52 8.63 6.92
CA ILE A 92 7.66 9.68 6.39
C ILE A 92 6.22 9.33 6.72
N SER A 93 5.67 9.96 7.75
CA SER A 93 4.32 9.68 8.23
C SER A 93 3.77 10.90 8.94
N ARG A 94 2.44 11.01 9.07
CA ARG A 94 1.86 11.93 10.04
C ARG A 94 2.33 11.52 11.45
N PHE A 95 2.90 12.47 12.19
CA PHE A 95 3.59 12.29 13.48
C PHE A 95 4.92 11.49 13.44
N GLY A 96 5.42 11.18 12.24
CA GLY A 96 6.77 10.66 12.03
C GLY A 96 7.85 11.76 12.10
N PRO A 97 9.14 11.38 12.01
CA PRO A 97 10.27 12.31 11.89
C PRO A 97 10.11 13.29 10.73
N VAL A 98 9.64 12.81 9.59
CA VAL A 98 9.26 13.64 8.44
C VAL A 98 7.74 13.62 8.29
N ASN A 99 7.11 14.80 8.38
CA ASN A 99 5.67 14.91 8.37
C ASN A 99 5.09 14.75 6.95
N TRP A 100 4.12 13.84 6.77
CA TRP A 100 3.37 13.68 5.53
C TRP A 100 2.02 14.41 5.60
N HIS A 101 1.74 15.28 4.63
CA HIS A 101 0.51 16.09 4.62
C HIS A 101 -0.71 15.32 4.09
N LEU A 102 -1.88 15.59 4.70
CA LEU A 102 -3.14 14.89 4.43
C LEU A 102 -3.66 15.03 2.98
N ARG A 103 -3.23 16.06 2.24
CA ARG A 103 -3.66 16.33 0.85
C ARG A 103 -2.70 15.77 -0.20
N SER A 104 -1.74 14.95 0.20
CA SER A 104 -0.70 14.41 -0.69
C SER A 104 -0.96 12.96 -1.10
N CYS A 105 -2.16 12.41 -0.87
CA CYS A 105 -2.50 11.03 -1.23
C CYS A 105 -2.33 10.74 -2.73
N ASP A 106 -2.55 11.72 -3.61
CA ASP A 106 -2.35 11.59 -5.06
C ASP A 106 -0.88 11.47 -5.46
N LEU A 107 0.04 11.71 -4.52
CA LEU A 107 1.48 11.53 -4.71
C LEU A 107 1.95 10.14 -4.33
N THR A 108 1.10 9.30 -3.73
CA THR A 108 1.54 7.97 -3.30
C THR A 108 1.51 7.00 -4.48
N PRO A 109 2.66 6.37 -4.85
CA PRO A 109 2.72 5.38 -5.92
C PRO A 109 1.73 4.22 -5.77
N LEU A 110 1.44 3.82 -4.52
CA LEU A 110 0.43 2.81 -4.22
C LEU A 110 -0.96 3.20 -4.75
N VAL A 111 -1.35 4.48 -4.63
CA VAL A 111 -2.71 4.95 -4.95
C VAL A 111 -2.87 5.13 -6.46
N TYR A 112 -2.00 5.92 -7.09
CA TYR A 112 -2.15 6.24 -8.52
C TYR A 112 -1.74 5.09 -9.44
N PHE A 113 -0.84 4.20 -8.99
CA PHE A 113 -0.36 3.08 -9.80
C PHE A 113 -0.85 1.75 -9.25
N LEU A 114 -0.34 1.27 -8.10
CA LEU A 114 -0.52 -0.14 -7.71
C LEU A 114 -2.00 -0.51 -7.60
N TRP A 115 -2.78 0.21 -6.80
CA TRP A 115 -4.19 -0.12 -6.59
C TRP A 115 -5.05 0.13 -7.82
N SER A 116 -4.71 1.12 -8.63
CA SER A 116 -5.43 1.41 -9.89
C SER A 116 -5.16 0.34 -10.94
N TYR A 117 -3.90 -0.11 -11.07
CA TYR A 117 -3.47 -1.18 -11.97
C TYR A 117 -3.99 -2.55 -11.54
N VAL A 118 -3.84 -2.90 -10.25
CA VAL A 118 -4.37 -4.16 -9.71
C VAL A 118 -5.88 -4.22 -9.92
N LYS A 119 -6.61 -3.15 -9.60
CA LYS A 119 -8.06 -3.10 -9.75
C LYS A 119 -8.51 -3.27 -11.20
N SER A 120 -7.77 -2.77 -12.20
CA SER A 120 -8.15 -2.93 -13.61
C SER A 120 -8.02 -4.38 -14.10
N LEU A 121 -7.17 -5.19 -13.46
CA LEU A 121 -6.89 -6.56 -13.88
C LEU A 121 -7.61 -7.62 -13.04
N VAL A 122 -7.73 -7.45 -11.72
CA VAL A 122 -8.30 -8.48 -10.84
C VAL A 122 -9.78 -8.74 -11.06
N TYR A 123 -10.49 -7.76 -11.65
CA TYR A 123 -11.90 -7.88 -12.00
C TYR A 123 -12.16 -8.30 -13.44
N ALA A 124 -11.12 -8.46 -14.28
CA ALA A 124 -11.28 -8.88 -15.68
C ALA A 124 -11.98 -10.25 -15.77
N ASP A 125 -11.62 -11.18 -14.89
CA ASP A 125 -12.15 -12.55 -14.84
C ASP A 125 -13.46 -12.66 -14.02
N LYS A 126 -14.05 -11.53 -13.59
CA LYS A 126 -15.30 -11.46 -12.82
C LYS A 126 -15.35 -12.45 -11.64
N PRO A 127 -14.46 -12.34 -10.64
CA PRO A 127 -14.40 -13.28 -9.54
C PRO A 127 -15.72 -13.35 -8.76
N GLN A 128 -16.20 -14.57 -8.52
CA GLN A 128 -17.47 -14.84 -7.82
C GLN A 128 -17.29 -15.08 -6.32
N THR A 129 -16.05 -15.35 -5.88
CA THR A 129 -15.69 -15.61 -4.49
C THR A 129 -14.55 -14.71 -4.04
N LEU A 130 -14.41 -14.53 -2.73
CA LEU A 130 -13.27 -13.78 -2.17
C LEU A 130 -11.95 -14.50 -2.39
N ASP A 131 -11.94 -15.84 -2.37
CA ASP A 131 -10.74 -16.63 -2.60
C ASP A 131 -10.23 -16.43 -4.04
N HIS A 132 -11.14 -16.45 -5.03
CA HIS A 132 -10.75 -16.19 -6.42
C HIS A 132 -10.28 -14.74 -6.62
N LEU A 133 -10.88 -13.77 -5.91
CA LEU A 133 -10.40 -12.39 -5.93
C LEU A 133 -9.00 -12.27 -5.31
N GLU A 134 -8.74 -12.96 -4.21
CA GLU A 134 -7.44 -13.01 -3.55
C GLU A 134 -6.36 -13.66 -4.44
N ASP A 135 -6.67 -14.78 -5.10
CA ASP A 135 -5.78 -15.44 -6.04
C ASP A 135 -5.45 -14.53 -7.23
N ASN A 136 -6.45 -13.81 -7.75
CA ASN A 136 -6.23 -12.81 -8.80
C ASN A 136 -5.32 -11.68 -8.32
N ILE A 137 -5.49 -11.18 -7.10
CA ILE A 137 -4.62 -10.14 -6.54
C ILE A 137 -3.18 -10.65 -6.41
N ARG A 138 -2.98 -11.86 -5.90
CA ARG A 138 -1.65 -12.49 -5.79
C ARG A 138 -0.98 -12.61 -7.14
N ARG A 139 -1.70 -13.16 -8.13
CA ARG A 139 -1.21 -13.33 -9.51
C ARG A 139 -0.82 -11.99 -10.13
N VAL A 140 -1.73 -11.02 -10.11
CA VAL A 140 -1.52 -9.70 -10.72
C VAL A 140 -0.35 -8.97 -10.08
N ILE A 141 -0.19 -9.02 -8.76
CA ILE A 141 0.95 -8.40 -8.08
C ILE A 141 2.26 -9.11 -8.44
N ALA A 142 2.28 -10.44 -8.48
CA ALA A 142 3.46 -11.22 -8.87
C ALA A 142 3.90 -10.95 -10.33
N ASP A 143 2.96 -10.63 -11.21
CA ASP A 143 3.22 -10.29 -12.61
C ASP A 143 3.79 -8.86 -12.80
N ILE A 144 3.80 -8.01 -11.76
CA ILE A 144 4.36 -6.65 -11.85
C ILE A 144 5.89 -6.73 -11.91
N ARG A 145 6.43 -6.37 -13.08
CA ARG A 145 7.87 -6.41 -13.34
C ARG A 145 8.62 -5.23 -12.69
N PRO A 146 9.86 -5.41 -12.21
CA PRO A 146 10.67 -4.33 -11.64
C PRO A 146 10.83 -3.11 -12.55
N GLN A 147 10.95 -3.30 -13.88
CA GLN A 147 11.06 -2.18 -14.82
C GLN A 147 9.81 -1.28 -14.85
N MET A 148 8.65 -1.82 -14.50
CA MET A 148 7.43 -1.03 -14.35
C MET A 148 7.51 -0.19 -13.05
N LEU A 149 8.05 -0.77 -11.98
CA LEU A 149 8.24 -0.10 -10.70
C LEU A 149 9.28 1.01 -10.77
N GLU A 150 10.39 0.79 -11.46
CA GLU A 150 11.40 1.82 -11.73
C GLU A 150 10.77 3.06 -12.37
N LYS A 151 10.00 2.89 -13.45
CA LYS A 151 9.27 3.99 -14.11
C LYS A 151 8.28 4.69 -13.18
N VAL A 152 7.62 3.93 -12.30
CA VAL A 152 6.68 4.47 -11.32
C VAL A 152 7.40 5.36 -10.32
N ILE A 153 8.58 4.96 -9.85
CA ILE A 153 9.42 5.72 -8.93
C ILE A 153 10.07 6.94 -9.62
N GLU A 154 10.54 6.81 -10.87
CA GLU A 154 11.04 7.95 -11.66
C GLU A 154 9.96 9.03 -11.85
N ASN A 155 8.74 8.61 -12.18
CA ASN A 155 7.59 9.51 -12.27
C ASN A 155 7.26 10.13 -10.90
N TRP A 156 7.37 9.38 -9.81
CA TRP A 156 7.18 9.92 -8.46
C TRP A 156 8.17 11.04 -8.14
N THR A 157 9.46 10.83 -8.41
CA THR A 157 10.52 11.84 -8.23
C THR A 157 10.23 13.09 -9.07
N SER A 158 9.87 12.90 -10.34
CA SER A 158 9.48 14.00 -11.24
C SER A 158 8.28 14.80 -10.71
N ARG A 159 7.31 14.11 -10.08
CA ARG A 159 6.14 14.76 -9.45
C ARG A 159 6.54 15.61 -8.25
N LEU A 160 7.42 15.11 -7.41
CA LEU A 160 7.94 15.88 -6.28
C LEU A 160 8.70 17.12 -6.72
N ASP A 161 9.54 17.00 -7.75
CA ASP A 161 10.29 18.13 -8.31
C ASP A 161 9.37 19.22 -8.86
N TYR A 162 8.32 18.82 -9.58
CA TYR A 162 7.31 19.77 -10.05
C TYR A 162 6.60 20.47 -8.90
N ILE A 163 6.19 19.75 -7.86
CA ILE A 163 5.48 20.32 -6.70
C ILE A 163 6.37 21.30 -5.95
N ARG A 164 7.66 20.97 -5.81
CA ARG A 164 8.67 21.86 -5.26
C ARG A 164 8.79 23.13 -6.10
N ALA A 165 8.88 23.01 -7.43
CA ALA A 165 8.98 24.14 -8.34
C ALA A 165 7.69 25.00 -8.37
N SER A 166 6.53 24.37 -8.25
CA SER A 166 5.21 25.00 -8.33
C SER A 166 4.74 25.61 -7.00
N ARG A 167 5.52 25.48 -5.93
CA ARG A 167 5.16 25.87 -4.54
C ARG A 167 3.85 25.24 -4.08
N GLY A 168 3.64 23.95 -4.40
CA GLY A 168 2.47 23.19 -3.95
C GLY A 168 1.21 23.37 -4.79
N ARG A 169 1.30 23.89 -6.02
CA ARG A 169 0.14 23.93 -6.93
C ARG A 169 -0.21 22.53 -7.45
N PRO A 170 -1.50 22.22 -7.65
CA PRO A 170 -1.93 20.94 -8.22
C PRO A 170 -1.29 20.69 -9.59
N MET A 171 -0.89 19.44 -9.83
CA MET A 171 -0.52 19.01 -11.18
C MET A 171 -1.75 18.93 -12.08
N PRO A 172 -1.64 19.25 -13.38
CA PRO A 172 -2.63 18.84 -14.37
C PRO A 172 -2.72 17.31 -14.42
N GLU A 173 -3.92 16.75 -14.66
CA GLU A 173 -4.11 15.30 -14.79
C GLU A 173 -3.22 14.74 -15.91
N ILE A 174 -2.37 13.77 -15.58
CA ILE A 174 -1.53 13.06 -16.55
C ILE A 174 -1.99 11.60 -16.62
N ILE A 175 -2.44 11.20 -17.81
CA ILE A 175 -2.78 9.82 -18.16
C ILE A 175 -1.48 9.01 -18.29
N PHE A 176 -1.33 7.96 -17.47
CA PHE A 176 -0.28 6.97 -17.69
C PHE A 176 -0.51 6.30 -19.07
N LYS A 177 0.36 6.57 -20.04
CA LYS A 177 0.51 5.71 -21.22
C LYS A 177 1.50 4.61 -20.85
N MET A 178 0.99 3.41 -20.61
CA MET A 178 1.79 2.19 -20.54
C MET A 178 2.42 1.87 -21.89
#